data_AF-A0A6C0PX12-F1
#
_entry.id   AF-A0A6C0PX12-F1
#
_cell.length_a   1.000
_cell.length_b   1.000
_cell.length_c   1.000
_cell.angle_alpha   90.00
_cell.angle_beta   90.00
_cell.angle_gamma   90.00
#
_symmetry.space_group_name_H-M   'P 1'
#
loop_
_entity.id
_entity.type
_entity.pdbx_description
1 polymer ?
#
loop_
_entity_poly.entity_id
_entity_poly.type
_entity_poly.pdbx_seq_one_letter_code
_entity_poly.pdbx_strand_id
1 'polypeptide(L)' 'MLPELVDSAAKGLADSNLTVLNGTDGVNEVAAGLAGQGMTILNSLQGHTGSTRAPAGQDQDAAQQMNGKAPARVDRAA' A
#
# COMPACT_ATOMS: atom_id res chain seq x y z
N MET A 1 -3.03 -15.89 9.66
CA MET A 1 -4.32 -16.26 9.07
C MET A 1 -4.35 -16.13 7.55
N LEU A 2 -3.80 -15.08 6.92
CA LEU A 2 -3.75 -14.99 5.45
C LEU A 2 -2.66 -15.86 4.77
N PRO A 3 -1.40 -15.92 5.26
CA PRO A 3 -0.34 -16.68 4.56
C PRO A 3 -0.58 -18.19 4.52
N GLU A 4 -0.98 -18.80 5.64
CA GLU A 4 -1.28 -20.24 5.76
C GLU A 4 -2.47 -20.67 4.88
N LEU A 5 -3.49 -19.80 4.75
CA LEU A 5 -4.63 -20.01 3.88
C LEU A 5 -4.20 -20.00 2.40
N VAL A 6 -3.35 -19.05 2.02
CA VAL A 6 -2.81 -18.96 0.66
C VAL A 6 -1.93 -20.18 0.35
N ASP A 7 -1.08 -20.62 1.29
CA ASP A 7 -0.23 -21.80 1.09
C ASP A 7 -1.06 -23.09 0.93
N SER A 8 -2.10 -23.26 1.75
CA SER A 8 -3.01 -24.40 1.66
C SER A 8 -3.82 -24.41 0.36
N ALA A 9 -4.33 -23.25 -0.06
CA ALA A 9 -5.04 -23.11 -1.33
C ALA A 9 -4.12 -23.37 -2.52
N ALA A 10 -2.89 -22.83 -2.52
CA ALA A 10 -1.92 -23.03 -3.59
C ALA A 10 -1.57 -24.52 -3.78
N LYS A 11 -1.35 -25.25 -2.68
CA LYS A 11 -1.14 -26.70 -2.71
C LYS A 11 -2.31 -27.46 -3.32
N GLY A 12 -3.55 -27.10 -2.96
CA GLY A 12 -4.75 -27.72 -3.53
C GLY A 12 -4.92 -27.45 -5.03
N LEU A 13 -4.68 -26.20 -5.46
CA LEU A 13 -4.83 -25.80 -6.86
C LEU A 13 -3.73 -26.38 -7.77
N ALA A 14 -2.50 -26.55 -7.27
CA ALA A 14 -1.37 -27.05 -8.06
C ALA A 14 -1.56 -28.49 -8.58
N ASP A 15 -2.31 -29.34 -7.86
CA ASP A 15 -2.59 -30.73 -8.24
C ASP A 15 -4.03 -30.90 -8.80
N SER A 16 -4.79 -29.80 -8.90
CA SER A 16 -6.20 -29.88 -9.33
C SER A 16 -6.33 -30.07 -10.84
N ASN A 17 -7.12 -31.06 -11.26
CA ASN A 17 -7.61 -31.17 -12.63
C ASN A 17 -8.88 -30.34 -12.81
N LEU A 18 -8.79 -29.22 -13.52
CA LEU A 18 -9.91 -28.35 -13.84
C LEU A 18 -10.43 -28.65 -15.25
N THR A 19 -11.74 -28.85 -15.37
CA THR A 19 -12.41 -29.01 -16.68
C THR A 19 -13.06 -27.70 -17.07
N VAL A 20 -12.65 -27.15 -18.21
CA VAL A 20 -13.26 -25.95 -18.79
C VAL A 20 -14.12 -26.36 -19.98
N LEU A 21 -15.44 -26.22 -19.82
CA LEU A 21 -16.38 -26.34 -20.92
C LEU A 21 -16.34 -25.01 -21.67
N ASN A 22 -16.36 -25.04 -23.01
CA ASN A 22 -16.09 -23.92 -23.95
C ASN A 22 -14.66 -23.86 -24.53
N GLY A 23 -13.86 -24.91 -24.36
CA GLY A 23 -12.61 -25.08 -25.11
C GLY A 23 -11.58 -23.97 -24.85
N THR A 24 -10.92 -23.50 -25.91
CA THR A 24 -9.84 -22.51 -25.81
C THR A 24 -10.31 -21.15 -25.30
N ASP A 25 -11.53 -20.75 -25.64
CA ASP A 25 -12.07 -19.44 -25.24
C ASP A 25 -12.29 -19.39 -23.72
N GLY A 26 -12.89 -20.45 -23.16
CA GLY A 26 -13.05 -20.57 -21.71
C GLY A 26 -11.71 -20.61 -20.97
N VAL A 27 -10.71 -21.30 -21.52
CA VAL A 27 -9.36 -21.36 -20.92
C VAL A 27 -8.72 -19.97 -20.93
N ASN A 28 -8.87 -19.21 -22.01
CA ASN A 28 -8.34 -17.85 -22.11
C ASN A 28 -9.00 -16.91 -21.08
N GLU A 29 -10.31 -17.00 -20.91
CA GLU A 29 -11.05 -16.18 -19.93
C GLU A 29 -10.60 -16.49 -18.49
N VAL A 30 -10.47 -17.77 -18.15
CA VAL A 30 -9.98 -18.20 -16.83
C VAL A 30 -8.56 -17.72 -16.59
N ALA A 31 -7.67 -17.87 -17.58
CA ALA A 31 -6.29 -17.41 -17.48
C ALA A 31 -6.19 -15.88 -17.33
N ALA A 32 -6.96 -15.12 -18.12
CA ALA A 32 -7.02 -13.67 -18.03
C ALA A 32 -7.57 -13.21 -16.66
N GLY A 33 -8.60 -13.87 -16.14
CA GLY A 33 -9.16 -13.61 -14.82
C GLY A 33 -8.16 -13.88 -13.70
N LEU A 34 -7.42 -14.99 -13.75
CA LEU A 34 -6.35 -15.32 -12.79
C LEU A 34 -5.20 -14.31 -12.85
N ALA A 35 -4.75 -13.95 -14.06
CA ALA A 35 -3.71 -12.95 -14.25
C ALA A 35 -4.12 -11.57 -13.72
N GLY A 36 -5.38 -11.15 -13.97
CA GLY A 36 -5.94 -9.91 -13.43
C GLY A 36 -5.97 -9.91 -11.90
N GLN A 37 -6.50 -10.98 -11.30
CA GLN A 37 -6.52 -11.13 -9.83
C GLN A 37 -5.10 -11.13 -9.23
N GLY A 38 -4.16 -11.87 -9.84
CA GLY A 38 -2.76 -11.89 -9.42
C GLY A 38 -2.09 -10.52 -9.49
N MET A 39 -2.41 -9.74 -10.53
CA MET A 39 -1.88 -8.38 -10.67
C MET A 39 -2.40 -7.44 -9.59
N THR A 40 -3.69 -7.54 -9.21
CA THR A 40 -4.25 -6.77 -8.08
C THR A 40 -3.55 -7.09 -6.76
N ILE A 41 -3.26 -8.37 -6.50
CA ILE A 41 -2.54 -8.79 -5.30
C ILE A 41 -1.11 -8.24 -5.32
N LEU A 42 -0.40 -8.38 -6.44
CA LEU A 42 0.97 -7.88 -6.58
C LEU A 42 1.04 -6.35 -6.47
N ASN A 43 0.07 -5.61 -7.02
CA ASN A 43 -0.04 -4.16 -6.84
C ASN A 43 -0.29 -3.79 -5.37
N SER A 44 -1.13 -4.57 -4.68
CA SER A 44 -1.36 -4.38 -3.25
C SER A 44 -0.04 -4.56 -2.48
N LEU A 45 0.73 -5.61 -2.75
CA LEU A 45 2.03 -5.84 -2.09
C LEU A 45 3.05 -4.72 -2.39
N GLN A 46 3.19 -4.31 -3.65
CA GLN A 46 4.09 -3.22 -4.05
C GLN A 46 3.77 -1.90 -3.32
N GLY A 47 2.47 -1.54 -3.24
CA GLY A 47 2.01 -0.35 -2.52
C GLY A 47 2.33 -0.37 -1.03
N HIS A 48 2.26 -1.54 -0.39
CA HIS A 48 2.64 -1.70 1.02
C HIS A 48 4.17 -1.62 1.22
N THR A 49 4.98 -2.12 0.28
CA THR A 49 6.45 -2.05 0.36
C THR A 49 7.03 -0.66 0.07
N GLY A 50 6.30 0.20 -0.66
CA GLY A 50 6.69 1.58 -0.93
C GLY A 50 6.32 2.59 0.16
N SER A 51 5.48 2.21 1.13
CA SER A 51 4.94 3.12 2.15
C SER A 51 5.76 3.19 3.45
N THR A 52 6.95 2.58 3.52
CA THR A 52 7.84 2.69 4.71
C THR A 52 8.55 4.05 4.83
N ARG A 53 8.18 5.09 4.05
CA ARG A 53 8.59 6.47 4.39
C ARG A 53 7.71 6.99 5.52
N ALA A 54 8.16 6.80 6.75
CA ALA A 54 7.70 7.62 7.87
C ALA A 54 8.09 9.09 7.61
N PRO A 55 7.16 10.06 7.58
CA PRO A 55 7.47 11.41 7.98
C PRO A 55 7.25 11.49 9.50
N ALA A 56 8.35 11.50 10.23
CA ALA A 56 8.36 11.99 11.59
C ALA A 56 7.81 13.44 11.62
N GLY A 57 6.82 13.68 12.48
CA GLY A 57 6.47 15.00 13.01
C GLY A 57 5.83 15.98 12.03
N GLN A 58 4.50 15.96 11.94
CA GLN A 58 3.70 17.13 11.56
C GLN A 58 2.79 17.50 12.74
N ASP A 59 3.41 17.79 13.89
CA ASP A 59 2.76 18.32 15.09
C ASP A 59 3.60 19.49 15.66
N GLN A 60 4.08 20.41 14.81
CA GLN A 60 4.84 21.59 15.25
C GLN A 60 4.52 22.84 14.41
N ASP A 61 3.24 23.19 14.24
CA ASP A 61 2.87 24.50 13.66
C ASP A 61 1.78 25.25 14.44
N ALA A 62 1.13 24.64 15.44
CA ALA A 62 0.04 25.29 16.18
C ALA A 62 0.48 26.00 17.49
N ALA A 63 1.68 25.73 18.01
CA ALA A 63 2.09 26.22 19.34
C ALA A 63 3.14 27.35 19.33
N GLN A 64 3.77 27.67 18.20
CA GLN A 64 4.78 28.73 18.13
C GLN A 64 4.22 30.15 17.95
N GLN A 65 2.90 30.32 17.74
CA GLN A 65 2.32 31.63 17.42
C GLN A 65 1.80 32.44 18.64
N MET A 66 2.03 31.99 19.88
CA MET A 66 1.50 32.67 21.08
C MET A 66 2.50 33.03 22.19
N ASN A 67 3.82 32.96 21.98
CA ASN A 67 4.72 33.43 23.03
C ASN A 67 6.02 34.07 22.50
N GLY A 68 6.04 35.40 22.47
CA GLY A 68 7.27 36.15 22.20
C GLY A 68 7.10 37.59 21.75
N LYS A 69 6.04 38.30 22.17
CA LYS A 69 5.94 39.75 21.97
C LYS A 69 6.15 40.45 23.32
N ALA A 70 7.41 40.70 23.65
CA ALA A 70 7.81 41.64 24.70
C ALA A 70 9.12 42.34 24.29
N PRO A 71 9.33 43.59 24.76
CA PRO A 71 9.85 44.69 23.94
C PRO A 71 11.35 44.99 24.14
N ALA A 72 11.83 45.96 23.36
CA ALA A 72 13.01 46.82 23.56
C ALA A 72 14.23 46.57 22.66
N ARG A 73 14.49 47.55 21.80
CA ARG A 73 15.83 48.13 21.62
C ARG A 73 15.67 49.63 21.38
N VAL A 74 15.66 50.37 22.48
CA VAL A 74 16.11 51.76 22.53
C VAL A 74 17.62 51.75 22.24
N ASP A 75 18.12 52.86 21.69
CA ASP A 75 19.52 53.22 21.45
C ASP A 75 20.16 52.77 20.13
N ARG A 76 20.21 53.72 19.17
CA ARG A 76 21.47 54.39 18.73
C ARG A 76 21.31 54.95 17.31
N ALA A 77 21.05 56.26 17.20
CA ALA A 77 21.31 57.03 15.99
C ALA A 77 22.02 58.34 16.41
N ALA A 78 23.16 58.57 15.75
CA ALA A 78 24.01 59.74 15.85
C ALA A 78 23.43 60.92 15.05
#